data_AF-R7MK34-F1
#
_entry.id   AF-R7MK34-F1
#
_cell.length_a   1.000
_cell.length_b   1.000
_cell.length_c   1.000
_cell.angle_alpha   90.00
_cell.angle_beta   90.00
_cell.angle_gamma   90.00
#
_symmetry.space_group_name_H-M   'P 1'
#
loop_
_entity.id
_entity.type
_entity.pdbx_description
1 polymer ?
#
loop_
_entity_poly.entity_id
_entity_poly.type
_entity_poly.pdbx_seq_one_letter_code
_entity_poly.pdbx_strand_id
1 'polypeptide(L)'
;MVNITKIANNLTNCQAAGTQLGRRNLPRYLYHVTTENNYQQMLKDGYIKGHHDLNSSSHLSGVFMFDLNNFSKRWTTMGIEWMGKLFTFARGLIMQDAKDDSNIVVLKIPTRTLSQRKLKCRNQLTDSETHNTYGDFATNQKHYTRKKNAIEYINEGNIPIQNVTKIGEADMGFNLRKIIENPTENSLDKLDVKKILQNLFKNTPEEKCINIATKET
;
A
#
# COMPACT_ATOMS: atom_id res chain seq x y z
N MET A 1 -7.68 -44.44 36.07
CA MET A 1 -6.40 -43.83 35.66
C MET A 1 -6.16 -44.25 34.22
N VAL A 2 -6.42 -43.35 33.26
CA VAL A 2 -6.35 -43.67 31.82
C VAL A 2 -5.21 -42.86 31.22
N ASN A 3 -4.16 -43.56 30.78
CA ASN A 3 -3.01 -42.99 30.11
C ASN A 3 -3.42 -42.52 28.70
N ILE A 4 -3.45 -41.21 28.49
CA ILE A 4 -3.59 -40.63 27.16
C ILE A 4 -2.20 -40.58 26.53
N THR A 5 -1.91 -41.56 25.69
CA THR A 5 -0.70 -41.64 24.88
C THR A 5 -0.72 -40.50 23.85
N LYS A 6 0.23 -39.56 23.95
CA LYS A 6 0.46 -38.53 22.93
C LYS A 6 0.87 -39.21 21.62
N ILE A 7 -0.02 -39.20 20.64
CA ILE A 7 0.36 -39.45 19.24
C ILE A 7 1.01 -38.17 18.74
N ALA A 8 2.35 -38.16 18.73
CA ALA A 8 3.14 -37.18 17.99
C ALA A 8 2.96 -37.47 16.49
N ASN A 9 1.99 -36.80 15.86
CA ASN A 9 1.91 -36.78 14.40
C ASN A 9 3.03 -35.87 13.88
N ASN A 10 4.09 -36.52 13.38
CA ASN A 10 5.09 -35.95 12.50
C ASN A 10 4.42 -35.23 11.32
N LEU A 11 4.29 -33.91 11.41
CA LEU A 11 3.83 -33.03 10.33
C LEU A 11 4.96 -32.73 9.32
N THR A 12 5.96 -33.59 9.20
CA THR A 12 7.12 -33.36 8.32
C THR A 12 6.99 -33.90 6.91
N ASN A 13 5.88 -34.57 6.54
CA ASN A 13 5.74 -35.14 5.19
C ASN A 13 4.34 -35.02 4.57
N CYS A 14 3.58 -33.98 4.90
CA CYS A 14 2.51 -33.55 3.99
C CYS A 14 3.14 -32.68 2.90
N GLN A 15 3.63 -33.33 1.84
CA GLN A 15 3.62 -32.68 0.53
C GLN A 15 2.16 -32.31 0.27
N ALA A 16 1.80 -31.07 0.59
CA ALA A 16 0.58 -30.47 0.11
C ALA A 16 0.72 -30.51 -1.42
N ALA A 17 0.12 -31.53 -2.03
CA ALA A 17 -0.35 -31.47 -3.40
C ALA A 17 -1.30 -30.28 -3.42
N GLY A 18 -0.71 -29.10 -3.60
CA GLY A 18 -1.42 -27.84 -3.72
C GLY A 18 -2.26 -27.97 -4.97
N THR A 19 -3.52 -28.32 -4.78
CA THR A 19 -4.56 -27.93 -5.72
C THR A 19 -4.26 -26.48 -6.09
N GLN A 20 -4.23 -26.19 -7.39
CA GLN A 20 -4.16 -24.84 -7.91
C GLN A 20 -5.44 -24.08 -7.51
N LEU A 21 -5.64 -23.86 -6.21
CA LEU A 21 -6.51 -22.85 -5.64
C LEU A 21 -5.89 -21.54 -6.06
N GLY A 22 -6.30 -21.13 -7.26
CA GLY A 22 -5.63 -20.09 -8.02
C GLY A 22 -5.54 -18.77 -7.26
N ARG A 23 -4.85 -17.84 -7.90
CA ARG A 23 -4.76 -16.40 -7.59
C ARG A 23 -6.10 -15.67 -7.33
N ARG A 24 -7.23 -16.37 -7.20
CA ARG A 24 -8.63 -15.92 -7.07
C ARG A 24 -8.91 -14.96 -5.91
N ASN A 25 -8.00 -14.79 -4.97
CA ASN A 25 -8.20 -13.91 -3.81
C ASN A 25 -7.33 -12.65 -3.83
N LEU A 26 -6.49 -12.44 -4.83
CA LEU A 26 -5.65 -11.25 -4.89
C LEU A 26 -6.15 -10.26 -5.96
N PRO A 27 -5.99 -8.94 -5.74
CA PRO A 27 -6.18 -7.94 -6.78
C PRO A 27 -5.34 -8.26 -8.01
N ARG A 28 -5.84 -7.96 -9.21
CA ARG A 28 -5.09 -8.18 -10.47
C ARG A 28 -3.85 -7.29 -10.55
N TYR A 29 -3.96 -6.08 -10.05
CA TYR A 29 -2.89 -5.08 -10.00
C TYR A 29 -2.81 -4.49 -8.60
N LEU A 30 -1.59 -4.19 -8.18
CA LEU A 30 -1.27 -3.37 -7.04
C LEU A 30 -0.57 -2.10 -7.54
N TYR A 31 -0.65 -1.04 -6.75
CA TYR A 31 -0.13 0.27 -7.11
C TYR A 31 0.86 0.74 -6.04
N HIS A 32 2.00 1.24 -6.48
CA HIS A 32 3.02 1.86 -5.65
C HIS A 32 3.12 3.33 -6.02
N VAL A 33 3.32 4.19 -5.03
CA VAL A 33 3.51 5.62 -5.22
C VAL A 33 4.92 5.96 -4.73
N THR A 34 5.58 6.87 -5.44
CA THR A 34 6.96 7.30 -5.21
C THR A 34 7.17 8.68 -5.83
N THR A 35 8.28 9.35 -5.52
CA THR A 35 8.72 10.54 -6.27
C THR A 35 9.28 10.17 -7.64
N GLU A 36 9.23 11.10 -8.59
CA GLU A 36 9.87 11.00 -9.90
C GLU A 36 11.38 10.76 -9.77
N ASN A 37 12.06 11.51 -8.90
CA ASN A 37 13.49 11.31 -8.62
C ASN A 37 13.81 9.87 -8.23
N ASN A 38 13.04 9.30 -7.30
CA ASN A 38 13.23 7.92 -6.86
C ASN A 38 12.86 6.92 -7.97
N TYR A 39 11.83 7.21 -8.78
CA TYR A 39 11.51 6.40 -9.95
C TYR A 39 12.65 6.37 -10.99
N GLN A 40 13.30 7.50 -11.27
CA GLN A 40 14.48 7.53 -12.14
C GLN A 40 15.63 6.68 -11.57
N GLN A 41 15.79 6.66 -10.25
CA GLN A 41 16.76 5.77 -9.61
C GLN A 41 16.37 4.30 -9.73
N MET A 42 15.09 3.95 -9.57
CA MET A 42 14.60 2.57 -9.78
C MET A 42 14.84 2.09 -11.22
N LEU A 43 14.70 2.97 -12.21
CA LEU A 43 15.02 2.65 -13.60
C LEU A 43 16.50 2.33 -13.80
N LYS A 44 17.40 3.11 -13.19
CA LYS A 44 18.85 2.86 -13.21
C LYS A 44 19.23 1.58 -12.49
N ASP A 45 18.62 1.34 -11.32
CA ASP A 45 18.90 0.18 -10.48
C ASP A 45 18.28 -1.11 -11.02
N GLY A 46 17.24 -1.02 -11.86
CA GLY A 46 16.49 -2.15 -12.39
C GLY A 46 15.43 -2.72 -11.44
N TYR A 47 15.23 -2.11 -10.27
CA TYR A 47 14.31 -2.61 -9.24
C TYR A 47 13.65 -1.47 -8.44
N ILE A 48 12.40 -1.70 -8.03
CA ILE A 48 11.82 -1.03 -6.87
C ILE A 48 12.42 -1.69 -5.62
N LYS A 49 13.20 -0.92 -4.85
CA LYS A 49 13.82 -1.40 -3.62
C LYS A 49 12.82 -1.34 -2.47
N GLY A 50 12.73 -2.42 -1.71
CA GLY A 50 11.98 -2.42 -0.46
C GLY A 50 12.66 -1.55 0.60
N HIS A 51 11.87 -1.00 1.51
CA HIS A 51 12.36 -0.28 2.68
C HIS A 51 11.69 -0.81 3.94
N HIS A 52 12.30 -0.52 5.10
CA HIS A 52 11.64 -0.77 6.37
C HIS A 52 10.44 0.16 6.53
N ASP A 53 9.40 -0.34 7.19
CA ASP A 53 8.20 0.42 7.52
C ASP A 53 8.53 1.72 8.25
N LEU A 54 7.72 2.76 8.05
CA LEU A 54 7.88 4.01 8.81
C LEU A 54 7.54 3.83 10.29
N ASN A 55 6.66 2.88 10.60
CA ASN A 55 6.43 2.49 11.98
C ASN A 55 7.60 1.62 12.45
N SER A 56 8.50 2.18 13.25
CA SER A 56 9.67 1.48 13.79
C SER A 56 9.34 0.27 14.66
N SER A 57 8.10 0.16 15.15
CA SER A 57 7.63 -1.00 15.90
C SER A 57 7.10 -2.12 15.00
N SER A 58 7.05 -1.90 13.69
CA SER A 58 6.70 -2.91 12.69
C SER A 58 7.91 -3.77 12.36
N HIS A 59 7.67 -5.03 12.02
CA HIS A 59 8.69 -5.93 11.47
C HIS A 59 8.59 -6.05 9.95
N LEU A 60 7.73 -5.24 9.33
CA LEU A 60 7.52 -5.26 7.89
C LEU A 60 8.63 -4.51 7.17
N SER A 61 9.09 -5.09 6.06
CA SER A 61 10.04 -4.46 5.16
C SER A 61 9.78 -4.95 3.75
N GLY A 62 9.71 -4.02 2.80
CA GLY A 62 9.34 -4.36 1.44
C GLY A 62 8.89 -3.18 0.61
N VAL A 63 8.28 -3.49 -0.52
CA VAL A 63 7.59 -2.50 -1.35
C VAL A 63 6.14 -2.42 -0.90
N PHE A 64 5.75 -1.27 -0.38
CA PHE A 64 4.40 -0.98 0.09
C PHE A 64 3.51 -0.54 -1.09
N MET A 65 2.30 -1.09 -1.14
CA MET A 65 1.39 -0.96 -2.27
C MET A 65 -0.06 -0.97 -1.80
N PHE A 66 -0.97 -0.52 -2.66
CA PHE A 66 -2.41 -0.63 -2.44
C PHE A 66 -3.13 -1.25 -3.64
N ASP A 67 -4.34 -1.74 -3.44
CA ASP A 67 -5.26 -2.03 -4.53
C ASP A 67 -6.24 -0.88 -4.74
N LEU A 68 -6.59 -0.59 -5.99
CA LEU A 68 -7.38 0.60 -6.33
C LEU A 68 -8.81 0.57 -5.76
N ASN A 69 -9.42 -0.60 -5.62
CA ASN A 69 -10.81 -0.70 -5.13
C ASN A 69 -10.87 -0.49 -3.61
N ASN A 70 -9.92 -1.01 -2.85
CA ASN A 70 -9.81 -0.70 -1.43
C ASN A 70 -9.38 0.76 -1.22
N PHE A 71 -8.38 1.23 -1.97
CA PHE A 71 -7.87 2.60 -1.88
C PHE A 71 -8.98 3.64 -2.10
N SER A 72 -9.71 3.52 -3.20
CA SER A 72 -10.77 4.45 -3.58
C SER A 72 -11.97 4.47 -2.61
N LYS A 73 -12.23 3.37 -1.90
CA LYS A 73 -13.37 3.27 -0.97
C LYS A 73 -13.01 3.52 0.48
N ARG A 74 -11.76 3.28 0.86
CA ARG A 74 -11.31 3.21 2.26
C ARG A 74 -10.18 4.17 2.55
N TRP A 75 -9.14 4.24 1.70
CA TRP A 75 -8.01 5.13 1.99
C TRP A 75 -8.36 6.61 1.82
N THR A 76 -9.27 6.92 0.91
CA THR A 76 -9.75 8.29 0.67
C THR A 76 -10.76 8.78 1.70
N THR A 77 -11.36 7.87 2.49
CA THR A 77 -12.48 8.17 3.40
C THR A 77 -12.25 7.75 4.85
N MET A 78 -11.21 6.96 5.12
CA MET A 78 -10.80 6.54 6.45
C MET A 78 -9.43 7.11 6.78
N GLY A 79 -9.17 7.29 8.07
CA GLY A 79 -7.96 7.90 8.56
C GLY A 79 -8.01 8.09 10.05
N ILE A 80 -7.11 8.95 10.54
CA ILE A 80 -7.07 9.35 11.95
C ILE A 80 -7.68 10.74 12.09
N GLU A 81 -8.43 10.97 13.15
CA GLU A 81 -8.87 12.31 13.49
C GLU A 81 -7.69 13.10 14.05
N TRP A 82 -7.40 14.25 13.45
CA TRP A 82 -6.31 15.12 13.85
C TRP A 82 -6.75 16.57 13.78
N MET A 83 -6.67 17.27 14.91
CA MET A 83 -7.09 18.67 15.04
C MET A 83 -8.53 18.93 14.56
N GLY A 84 -9.45 18.00 14.87
CA GLY A 84 -10.86 18.10 14.48
C GLY A 84 -11.13 17.89 12.97
N LYS A 85 -10.13 17.42 12.22
CA LYS A 85 -10.26 17.08 10.79
C LYS A 85 -9.85 15.63 10.56
N LEU A 86 -10.47 15.00 9.57
CA LEU A 86 -10.08 13.65 9.16
C LEU A 86 -8.79 13.70 8.32
N PHE A 87 -7.71 13.14 8.86
CA PHE A 87 -6.47 12.91 8.14
C PHE A 87 -6.52 11.54 7.46
N THR A 88 -6.90 11.52 6.18
CA THR A 88 -7.13 10.26 5.45
C THR A 88 -5.83 9.51 5.16
N PHE A 89 -5.90 8.18 5.03
CA PHE A 89 -4.72 7.38 4.67
C PHE A 89 -4.14 7.76 3.30
N ALA A 90 -4.99 8.14 2.34
CA ALA A 90 -4.54 8.67 1.04
C ALA A 90 -3.74 9.96 1.19
N ARG A 91 -4.14 10.85 2.12
CA ARG A 91 -3.37 12.05 2.45
C ARG A 91 -2.02 11.70 3.04
N GLY A 92 -2.00 10.77 4.00
CA GLY A 92 -0.76 10.26 4.60
C GLY A 92 0.22 9.72 3.57
N LEU A 93 -0.27 8.89 2.64
CA LEU A 93 0.54 8.33 1.56
C LEU A 93 1.18 9.42 0.69
N ILE A 94 0.39 10.39 0.20
CA ILE A 94 0.92 11.47 -0.65
C ILE A 94 1.92 12.32 0.13
N MET A 95 1.62 12.65 1.39
CA MET A 95 2.54 13.43 2.24
C MET A 95 3.85 12.70 2.53
N GLN A 96 3.83 11.39 2.66
CA GLN A 96 5.02 10.57 2.88
C GLN A 96 6.00 10.66 1.70
N ASP A 97 5.49 10.76 0.48
CA ASP A 97 6.31 10.91 -0.72
C ASP A 97 6.63 12.37 -1.05
N ALA A 98 5.91 13.34 -0.47
CA ALA A 98 6.13 14.78 -0.68
C ALA A 98 7.33 15.37 0.08
N LYS A 99 8.49 14.71 0.06
CA LYS A 99 9.69 15.11 0.83
C LYS A 99 10.63 16.05 0.07
N ASP A 100 10.47 16.15 -1.24
CA ASP A 100 11.22 17.03 -2.13
C ASP A 100 10.25 17.76 -3.08
N ASP A 101 10.80 18.58 -3.99
CA ASP A 101 10.00 19.27 -5.01
C ASP A 101 9.73 18.39 -6.25
N SER A 102 9.95 17.08 -6.14
CA SER A 102 9.71 16.15 -7.24
C SER A 102 8.22 15.95 -7.45
N ASN A 103 7.83 15.67 -8.69
CA ASN A 103 6.50 15.15 -8.95
C ASN A 103 6.30 13.79 -8.28
N ILE A 104 5.05 13.47 -7.96
CA ILE A 104 4.64 12.15 -7.50
C ILE A 104 4.28 11.27 -8.70
N VAL A 105 4.70 10.02 -8.66
CA VAL A 105 4.54 9.02 -9.72
C VAL A 105 3.78 7.83 -9.17
N VAL A 106 2.86 7.28 -9.98
CA VAL A 106 2.17 6.03 -9.66
C VAL A 106 2.60 4.91 -10.60
N LEU A 107 2.95 3.78 -10.00
CA LEU A 107 3.44 2.58 -10.65
C LEU A 107 2.42 1.46 -10.51
N LYS A 108 2.03 0.87 -11.63
CA LYS A 108 1.12 -0.27 -11.72
C LYS A 108 1.91 -1.57 -11.81
N ILE A 109 1.61 -2.49 -10.91
CA ILE A 109 2.32 -3.75 -10.73
C ILE A 109 1.34 -4.90 -10.90
N PRO A 110 1.48 -5.75 -11.93
CA PRO A 110 0.66 -6.95 -12.07
C PRO A 110 0.96 -7.93 -10.95
N THR A 111 0.00 -8.18 -10.05
CA THR A 111 0.21 -9.05 -8.87
C THR A 111 0.69 -10.45 -9.23
N ARG A 112 0.40 -10.91 -10.45
CA ARG A 112 0.88 -12.19 -11.00
C ARG A 112 2.41 -12.31 -11.09
N THR A 113 3.14 -11.20 -11.14
CA THR A 113 4.61 -11.18 -11.20
C THR A 113 5.24 -11.21 -9.80
N LEU A 114 4.44 -11.13 -8.74
CA LEU A 114 4.90 -11.13 -7.35
C LEU A 114 4.87 -12.53 -6.76
N SER A 115 5.81 -12.81 -5.85
CA SER A 115 5.82 -14.07 -5.10
C SER A 115 4.75 -14.02 -4.02
N GLN A 116 3.77 -14.93 -4.09
CA GLN A 116 2.71 -15.02 -3.08
C GLN A 116 3.24 -15.26 -1.66
N ARG A 117 4.35 -15.99 -1.53
CA ARG A 117 4.98 -16.27 -0.22
C ARG A 117 5.56 -15.02 0.44
N LYS A 118 5.92 -14.02 -0.37
CA LYS A 118 6.49 -12.73 0.05
C LYS A 118 5.46 -11.60 0.07
N LEU A 119 4.25 -11.85 -0.43
CA LEU A 119 3.21 -10.83 -0.49
C LEU A 119 2.37 -10.90 0.78
N LYS A 120 2.48 -9.85 1.59
CA LYS A 120 1.74 -9.63 2.81
C LYS A 120 0.64 -8.60 2.61
N CYS A 121 -0.32 -8.57 3.53
CA CYS A 121 -1.24 -7.46 3.69
C CYS A 121 -1.42 -7.11 5.17
N ARG A 122 -1.79 -5.86 5.45
CA ARG A 122 -2.16 -5.39 6.80
C ARG A 122 -3.33 -4.42 6.74
N ASN A 123 -3.94 -4.16 7.89
CA ASN A 123 -4.84 -3.03 8.08
C ASN A 123 -4.01 -1.75 8.32
N GLN A 124 -4.51 -0.61 7.88
CA GLN A 124 -3.92 0.70 8.19
C GLN A 124 -4.37 1.26 9.55
N LEU A 125 -5.47 0.74 10.11
CA LEU A 125 -5.92 1.14 11.45
C LEU A 125 -5.06 0.49 12.54
N THR A 126 -4.77 1.28 13.58
CA THR A 126 -3.79 0.99 14.66
C THR A 126 -4.31 0.12 15.80
N ASP A 127 -5.58 -0.29 15.77
CA ASP A 127 -6.16 -1.12 16.83
C ASP A 127 -5.41 -2.46 16.86
N SER A 128 -4.64 -2.65 17.92
CA SER A 128 -3.58 -3.63 18.06
C SER A 128 -3.99 -5.04 17.63
N GLU A 129 -3.54 -5.44 16.45
CA GLU A 129 -3.54 -6.83 16.03
C GLU A 129 -2.13 -7.15 15.54
N THR A 130 -1.60 -8.32 15.91
CA THR A 130 -0.28 -8.85 15.50
C THR A 130 -0.04 -8.71 13.99
N HIS A 131 -1.10 -8.71 13.18
CA HIS A 131 -1.01 -8.53 11.73
C HIS A 131 -0.50 -7.15 11.30
N ASN A 132 -0.64 -6.09 12.10
CA ASN A 132 -0.10 -4.76 11.76
C ASN A 132 1.42 -4.72 11.89
N THR A 133 1.96 -5.45 12.88
CA THR A 133 3.41 -5.57 13.12
C THR A 133 4.07 -6.55 12.16
N TYR A 134 3.44 -7.68 11.87
CA TYR A 134 4.07 -8.77 11.11
C TYR A 134 3.51 -8.96 9.69
N GLY A 135 2.38 -8.32 9.37
CA GLY A 135 1.59 -8.64 8.18
C GLY A 135 0.90 -9.99 8.28
N ASP A 136 -0.17 -10.15 7.51
CA ASP A 136 -0.74 -11.47 7.19
C ASP A 136 -0.43 -11.81 5.73
N PHE A 137 -0.54 -13.09 5.33
CA PHE A 137 -0.43 -13.44 3.92
C PHE A 137 -1.50 -12.72 3.09
N ALA A 138 -1.13 -12.16 1.95
CA ALA A 138 -2.06 -11.36 1.14
C ALA A 138 -3.29 -12.15 0.67
N THR A 139 -3.21 -13.48 0.61
CA THR A 139 -4.36 -14.36 0.31
C THR A 139 -5.50 -14.22 1.32
N ASN A 140 -5.20 -13.72 2.52
CA ASN A 140 -6.14 -13.49 3.62
C ASN A 140 -6.80 -12.09 3.56
N GLN A 141 -6.50 -11.27 2.53
CA GLN A 141 -7.09 -9.93 2.35
C GLN A 141 -8.63 -9.91 2.45
N LYS A 142 -9.30 -11.02 2.08
CA LYS A 142 -10.76 -11.16 2.13
C LYS A 142 -11.33 -10.96 3.54
N HIS A 143 -10.60 -11.33 4.58
CA HIS A 143 -11.03 -11.13 5.96
C HIS A 143 -11.13 -9.63 6.30
N TYR A 144 -10.15 -8.86 5.83
CA TYR A 144 -10.08 -7.42 6.05
C TYR A 144 -11.06 -6.65 5.16
N THR A 145 -11.22 -7.03 3.89
CA THR A 145 -12.18 -6.36 2.99
C THR A 145 -13.62 -6.57 3.43
N ARG A 146 -13.96 -7.75 3.99
CA ARG A 146 -15.28 -8.01 4.60
C ARG A 146 -15.56 -7.13 5.81
N LYS A 147 -14.54 -6.88 6.64
CA LYS A 147 -14.59 -5.93 7.76
C LYS A 147 -14.57 -4.45 7.32
N LYS A 148 -14.46 -4.19 6.01
CA LYS A 148 -14.36 -2.84 5.42
C LYS A 148 -13.10 -2.07 5.86
N ASN A 149 -12.00 -2.77 6.14
CA ASN A 149 -10.74 -2.16 6.56
C ASN A 149 -10.00 -1.51 5.37
N ALA A 150 -9.20 -0.50 5.65
CA ALA A 150 -8.19 0.03 4.72
C ALA A 150 -6.98 -0.91 4.72
N ILE A 151 -6.66 -1.49 3.56
CA ILE A 151 -5.65 -2.54 3.42
C ILE A 151 -4.44 -2.00 2.67
N GLU A 152 -3.26 -2.30 3.20
CA GLU A 152 -1.99 -2.14 2.50
C GLU A 152 -1.39 -3.51 2.19
N TYR A 153 -0.72 -3.61 1.06
CA TYR A 153 0.03 -4.78 0.63
C TYR A 153 1.52 -4.50 0.70
N ILE A 154 2.30 -5.50 1.11
CA ILE A 154 3.75 -5.39 1.24
C ILE A 154 4.39 -6.58 0.52
N ASN A 155 5.27 -6.32 -0.44
CA ASN A 155 6.10 -7.37 -1.03
C ASN A 155 7.45 -7.40 -0.32
N GLU A 156 7.74 -8.46 0.42
CA GLU A 156 8.98 -8.71 1.20
C GLU A 156 10.18 -9.02 0.30
N GLY A 157 10.52 -8.06 -0.56
CA GLY A 157 11.62 -8.11 -1.50
C GLY A 157 11.50 -7.05 -2.58
N ASN A 158 12.58 -6.88 -3.33
CA ASN A 158 12.62 -5.96 -4.45
C ASN A 158 11.71 -6.43 -5.58
N ILE A 159 11.13 -5.49 -6.33
CA ILE A 159 10.30 -5.78 -7.50
C ILE A 159 11.07 -5.36 -8.76
N PRO A 160 11.34 -6.26 -9.72
CA PRO A 160 12.01 -5.90 -10.97
C PRO A 160 11.22 -4.84 -11.74
N ILE A 161 11.87 -3.73 -12.11
CA ILE A 161 11.19 -2.58 -12.74
C ILE A 161 10.60 -2.92 -14.10
N GLN A 162 11.17 -3.92 -14.80
CA GLN A 162 10.65 -4.44 -16.08
C GLN A 162 9.23 -5.01 -16.00
N ASN A 163 8.76 -5.38 -14.80
CA ASN A 163 7.41 -5.89 -14.58
C ASN A 163 6.41 -4.78 -14.24
N VAL A 164 6.84 -3.53 -14.23
CA VAL A 164 6.11 -2.38 -13.69
C VAL A 164 5.80 -1.40 -14.81
N THR A 165 4.65 -0.74 -14.73
CA THR A 165 4.26 0.30 -15.68
C THR A 165 4.02 1.60 -14.93
N LYS A 166 4.74 2.68 -15.27
CA LYS A 166 4.36 4.03 -14.85
C LYS A 166 3.08 4.41 -15.57
N ILE A 167 2.01 4.69 -14.82
CA ILE A 167 0.69 5.03 -15.41
C ILE A 167 0.33 6.50 -15.24
N GLY A 168 1.05 7.23 -14.40
CA GLY A 168 0.87 8.68 -14.31
C GLY A 168 1.82 9.35 -13.35
N GLU A 169 1.72 10.67 -13.36
CA GLU A 169 2.57 11.61 -12.66
C GLU A 169 1.78 12.88 -12.38
N ALA A 170 2.02 13.50 -11.24
CA ALA A 170 1.39 14.76 -10.87
C ALA A 170 2.35 15.65 -10.08
N ASP A 171 2.23 16.95 -10.28
CA ASP A 171 2.77 17.92 -9.34
C ASP A 171 1.94 17.88 -8.05
N MET A 172 2.64 17.77 -6.92
CA MET A 172 2.01 17.78 -5.60
C MET A 172 1.69 19.20 -5.13
N GLY A 173 2.39 20.23 -5.64
CA GLY A 173 2.29 21.61 -5.16
C GLY A 173 2.57 21.76 -3.65
N PHE A 174 3.24 20.76 -3.06
CA PHE A 174 3.39 20.59 -1.62
C PHE A 174 4.74 19.91 -1.33
N ASN A 175 5.48 20.49 -0.39
CA ASN A 175 6.75 19.95 0.08
C ASN A 175 6.74 19.93 1.62
N LEU A 176 6.64 18.72 2.17
CA LEU A 176 6.55 18.48 3.61
C LEU A 176 7.78 18.99 4.36
N ARG A 177 8.97 18.82 3.79
CA ARG A 177 10.23 19.24 4.42
C ARG A 177 10.28 20.76 4.60
N LYS A 178 9.92 21.52 3.55
CA LYS A 178 9.85 22.98 3.63
C LYS A 178 8.82 23.47 4.65
N ILE A 179 7.70 22.76 4.78
CA ILE A 179 6.66 23.08 5.77
C ILE A 179 7.13 22.80 7.20
N ILE A 180 7.86 21.70 7.42
CA ILE A 180 8.45 21.40 8.74
C ILE A 180 9.51 22.44 9.11
N GLU A 181 10.33 22.86 8.13
CA GLU A 181 11.36 23.89 8.35
C GLU A 181 10.77 25.29 8.59
N ASN A 182 9.64 25.63 7.95
CA ASN A 182 8.96 26.92 8.08
C ASN A 182 7.43 26.73 8.27
N PRO A 183 6.97 26.33 9.47
CA PRO A 183 5.56 26.03 9.69
C PRO A 183 4.72 27.31 9.66
N THR A 184 3.80 27.41 8.70
CA THR A 184 2.72 28.42 8.73
C THR A 184 1.41 27.79 9.18
N GLU A 185 0.49 28.60 9.73
CA GLU A 185 -0.87 28.14 10.01
C GLU A 185 -1.48 27.49 8.76
N ASN A 186 -2.19 26.38 8.96
CA ASN A 186 -2.88 25.62 7.91
C ASN A 186 -1.98 25.15 6.75
N SER A 187 -0.66 25.08 6.92
CA SER A 187 0.28 24.60 5.88
C SER A 187 -0.10 23.24 5.33
N LEU A 188 -0.57 22.36 6.22
CA LEU A 188 -0.96 21.02 5.84
C LEU A 188 -2.22 21.01 5.01
N ASP A 189 -3.15 21.96 5.19
CA ASP A 189 -4.39 22.05 4.43
C ASP A 189 -4.16 22.37 2.94
N LYS A 190 -2.99 22.89 2.57
CA LYS A 190 -2.63 23.24 1.18
C LYS A 190 -2.57 22.02 0.25
N LEU A 191 -2.44 20.80 0.78
CA LEU A 191 -2.38 19.58 -0.02
C LEU A 191 -3.78 19.21 -0.57
N ASP A 192 -3.97 19.45 -1.87
CA ASP A 192 -5.16 19.05 -2.62
C ASP A 192 -5.03 17.59 -3.10
N VAL A 193 -5.27 16.67 -2.16
CA VAL A 193 -5.23 15.21 -2.40
C VAL A 193 -6.11 14.80 -3.58
N LYS A 194 -7.29 15.42 -3.71
CA LYS A 194 -8.25 15.10 -4.77
C LYS A 194 -7.67 15.43 -6.13
N LYS A 195 -7.18 16.66 -6.34
CA LYS A 195 -6.60 17.08 -7.61
C LYS A 195 -5.36 16.26 -7.97
N ILE A 196 -4.51 15.95 -6.98
CA ILE A 196 -3.32 15.11 -7.18
C ILE A 196 -3.71 13.72 -7.67
N LEU A 197 -4.66 13.05 -6.99
CA LEU A 197 -5.13 11.73 -7.39
C LEU A 197 -5.79 11.75 -8.77
N GLN A 198 -6.61 12.77 -9.08
CA GLN A 198 -7.23 12.90 -10.40
C GLN A 198 -6.18 13.05 -11.51
N ASN A 199 -5.13 13.84 -11.27
CA ASN A 199 -4.03 14.00 -12.22
C ASN A 199 -3.19 12.72 -12.37
N LEU A 200 -2.90 12.03 -11.26
CA LEU A 200 -2.11 10.79 -11.25
C LEU A 200 -2.71 9.66 -12.10
N PHE A 201 -4.04 9.61 -12.21
CA PHE A 201 -4.74 8.56 -12.95
C PHE A 201 -5.41 9.08 -14.22
N LYS A 202 -5.15 10.32 -14.63
CA LYS A 202 -5.76 10.94 -15.81
C LYS A 202 -5.45 10.16 -17.09
N ASN A 203 -6.45 9.97 -17.95
CA ASN A 203 -6.36 9.22 -19.20
C ASN A 203 -5.97 7.74 -19.04
N THR A 204 -6.16 7.17 -17.84
CA THR A 204 -5.94 5.75 -17.58
C THR A 204 -7.28 5.02 -17.37
N PRO A 205 -7.35 3.69 -17.58
CA PRO A 205 -8.54 2.91 -17.21
C PRO A 205 -8.97 3.05 -15.74
N GLU A 206 -8.01 3.40 -14.86
CA GLU A 206 -8.21 3.60 -13.42
C GLU A 206 -8.91 4.92 -13.08
N GLU A 207 -8.90 5.92 -13.98
CA GLU A 207 -9.38 7.29 -13.74
C GLU A 207 -10.80 7.32 -13.18
N LYS A 208 -11.72 6.55 -13.78
CA LYS A 208 -13.13 6.52 -13.38
C LYS A 208 -13.30 6.10 -11.92
N CYS A 209 -12.46 5.19 -11.43
CA CYS A 209 -12.52 4.71 -10.05
C CYS A 209 -12.14 5.81 -9.06
N ILE A 210 -11.09 6.58 -9.38
CA ILE A 210 -10.62 7.72 -8.58
C ILE A 210 -11.61 8.89 -8.63
N ASN A 211 -12.16 9.19 -9.80
CA ASN A 211 -13.14 10.27 -9.96
C ASN A 211 -14.43 10.01 -9.16
N ILE A 212 -14.87 8.76 -9.03
CA ILE A 212 -16.01 8.41 -8.18
C ILE A 212 -15.66 8.62 -6.70
N ALA A 213 -14.52 8.09 -6.26
CA ALA A 213 -14.08 8.20 -4.86
C ALA A 213 -13.88 9.64 -4.39
N THR A 214 -13.42 10.51 -5.29
CA THR A 214 -13.13 11.91 -4.97
C THR A 214 -14.33 12.84 -5.15
N LYS A 215 -15.48 12.33 -5.64
CA LYS A 215 -16.74 13.10 -5.70
C LYS A 215 -17.51 13.09 -4.38
N GLU A 216 -17.31 12.06 -3.57
CA GLU A 216 -18.00 11.84 -2.28
C GLU A 216 -17.26 12.44 -1.08
N THR A 217 -16.15 13.17 -1.32
CA THR A 217 -15.31 13.86 -0.34
C THR A 217 -15.23 15.34 -0.67
#